data_AF-A0A5C8HQZ1-F1
#
_entry.id   AF-A0A5C8HQZ1-F1
#
_cell.length_a   1.000
_cell.length_b   1.000
_cell.length_c   1.000
_cell.angle_alpha   90.00
_cell.angle_beta   90.00
_cell.angle_gamma   90.00
#
_symmetry.space_group_name_H-M   'P 1'
#
loop_
_entity.id
_entity.type
_entity.pdbx_description
1 polymer ?
#
loop_
_entity_poly.entity_id
_entity_poly.type
_entity_poly.pdbx_seq_one_letter_code
_entity_poly.pdbx_strand_id
1 'polypeptide(L)'
;MSSARRGPAGKSGKRPLSHAKGAAGKGAVGKGTAGKGAARGAKASAARGQAGKSGTKGAGTSGAGKSGAGKNARGTTVVFDSPVAEKPGPFRLGVVAGATPGKWIAVWRERYPDIELELVPTDSAAAREALLAGGIDLAIVREPFSHDDLHVIALYEEVVGAVVSVDSALEAAAELTLADFAGEVVIVPRDDVTNFGSIAGAVEPKFAAPETTEDAIQTVATGVGVVIVPMSIARAHRRKDVTFRPIVGAEPTQVALAWERANDSAEVQAFIGIVRGRTAQSSRG
;
A
#
# COMPACT_ATOMS: atom_id res chain seq x y z
N MET A 1 67.59 -7.28 -10.50
CA MET A 1 67.84 -6.87 -9.09
C MET A 1 66.48 -6.62 -8.45
N SER A 2 65.87 -7.64 -7.85
CA SER A 2 65.53 -7.72 -6.41
C SER A 2 64.00 -7.67 -6.30
N SER A 3 63.25 -8.45 -5.54
CA SER A 3 63.45 -9.64 -4.70
C SER A 3 62.05 -10.22 -4.49
N ALA A 4 61.95 -11.55 -4.46
CA ALA A 4 60.78 -12.27 -3.97
C ALA A 4 60.52 -12.00 -2.47
N ARG A 5 59.29 -12.25 -2.00
CA ARG A 5 59.03 -12.94 -0.72
C ARG A 5 57.61 -13.53 -0.65
N ARG A 6 57.57 -14.79 -0.21
CA ARG A 6 56.43 -15.66 0.04
C ARG A 6 55.94 -15.53 1.50
N GLY A 7 54.63 -15.67 1.69
CA GLY A 7 53.95 -16.42 2.77
C GLY A 7 53.95 -15.84 4.21
N PRO A 8 53.13 -16.38 5.14
CA PRO A 8 52.43 -17.67 5.07
C PRO A 8 50.94 -17.67 5.50
N ALA A 9 50.36 -18.87 5.37
CA ALA A 9 49.03 -19.31 5.75
C ALA A 9 48.77 -19.35 7.28
N GLY A 10 47.53 -19.10 7.68
CA GLY A 10 46.99 -19.38 9.01
C GLY A 10 45.79 -20.33 8.92
N LYS A 11 45.92 -21.51 9.53
CA LYS A 11 44.91 -22.57 9.64
C LYS A 11 44.01 -22.37 10.88
N SER A 12 42.86 -23.04 10.79
CA SER A 12 42.11 -23.75 11.84
C SER A 12 41.31 -22.96 12.89
N GLY A 13 40.00 -23.20 12.85
CA GLY A 13 39.05 -22.90 13.93
C GLY A 13 37.71 -23.59 13.73
N LYS A 14 37.68 -24.93 13.54
CA LYS A 14 36.46 -25.73 13.68
C LYS A 14 36.05 -25.73 15.16
N ARG A 15 34.83 -25.33 15.50
CA ARG A 15 34.18 -25.65 16.78
C ARG A 15 32.92 -26.48 16.53
N PRO A 16 32.63 -27.49 17.38
CA PRO A 16 31.66 -28.54 17.08
C PRO A 16 30.24 -28.23 17.53
N LEU A 17 29.36 -29.02 16.92
CA LEU A 17 27.95 -29.31 17.19
C LEU A 17 27.60 -29.42 18.69
N SER A 18 26.52 -28.75 19.09
CA SER A 18 25.74 -29.13 20.28
C SER A 18 24.38 -29.67 19.84
N HIS A 19 24.18 -30.97 20.02
CA HIS A 19 22.89 -31.63 19.99
C HIS A 19 21.99 -31.13 21.13
N ALA A 20 20.73 -30.84 20.81
CA ALA A 20 19.62 -30.94 21.76
C ALA A 20 18.48 -31.73 21.10
N LYS A 21 18.03 -32.75 21.83
CA LYS A 21 17.08 -33.80 21.46
C LYS A 21 15.87 -33.65 22.40
N GLY A 22 14.65 -33.68 21.87
CA GLY A 22 13.41 -33.77 22.65
C GLY A 22 12.19 -33.58 21.73
N ALA A 23 11.62 -34.67 21.22
CA ALA A 23 10.38 -35.30 21.72
C ALA A 23 9.12 -34.53 21.27
N ALA A 24 8.47 -34.95 20.17
CA ALA A 24 7.41 -35.97 20.12
C ALA A 24 6.07 -35.51 20.73
N GLY A 25 5.07 -35.29 19.86
CA GLY A 25 3.67 -35.10 20.22
C GLY A 25 2.76 -35.23 18.99
N LYS A 26 2.27 -36.45 18.74
CA LYS A 26 1.20 -36.78 17.77
C LYS A 26 -0.17 -36.44 18.40
N GLY A 27 -1.13 -35.98 17.59
CA GLY A 27 -2.55 -36.03 17.98
C GLY A 27 -3.55 -35.34 17.04
N ALA A 28 -4.30 -36.16 16.29
CA ALA A 28 -5.68 -36.00 15.76
C ALA A 28 -6.03 -34.72 14.96
N VAL A 29 -6.34 -34.79 13.65
CA VAL A 29 -7.52 -35.38 12.97
C VAL A 29 -8.87 -34.90 13.53
N GLY A 30 -9.53 -34.01 12.78
CA GLY A 30 -10.94 -33.66 12.92
C GLY A 30 -11.50 -33.14 11.58
N LYS A 31 -12.25 -34.01 10.89
CA LYS A 31 -13.03 -33.71 9.67
C LYS A 31 -14.36 -33.01 10.04
N GLY A 32 -14.86 -32.15 9.14
CA GLY A 32 -16.26 -31.71 9.10
C GLY A 32 -16.43 -30.54 8.11
N THR A 33 -16.48 -30.79 6.79
CA THR A 33 -17.70 -30.91 5.94
C THR A 33 -18.67 -29.73 5.93
N ALA A 34 -18.66 -29.05 4.78
CA ALA A 34 -19.80 -28.66 3.93
C ALA A 34 -20.85 -27.64 4.44
N GLY A 35 -20.93 -26.53 3.71
CA GLY A 35 -22.11 -25.66 3.61
C GLY A 35 -22.16 -25.00 2.23
N LYS A 36 -22.87 -25.62 1.28
CA LYS A 36 -23.27 -25.05 -0.02
C LYS A 36 -24.32 -23.96 0.20
N GLY A 37 -24.22 -22.87 -0.55
CA GLY A 37 -25.30 -21.90 -0.73
C GLY A 37 -25.14 -21.17 -2.06
N ALA A 38 -25.93 -21.59 -3.05
CA ALA A 38 -26.01 -21.01 -4.39
C ALA A 38 -27.25 -20.11 -4.51
N ALA A 39 -27.19 -19.07 -5.35
CA ALA A 39 -28.26 -18.52 -6.23
C ALA A 39 -27.92 -17.05 -6.58
N ARG A 40 -27.71 -16.70 -7.87
CA ARG A 40 -28.69 -16.13 -8.84
C ARG A 40 -29.29 -14.78 -8.36
N GLY A 41 -29.38 -13.71 -9.15
CA GLY A 41 -29.15 -13.44 -10.56
C GLY A 41 -29.74 -12.07 -10.96
N ALA A 42 -29.58 -11.71 -12.24
CA ALA A 42 -30.25 -10.65 -13.04
C ALA A 42 -30.03 -9.16 -12.62
N LYS A 43 -29.44 -8.27 -13.45
CA LYS A 43 -29.79 -7.69 -14.77
C LYS A 43 -30.94 -6.67 -14.79
N ALA A 44 -30.72 -5.65 -15.64
CA ALA A 44 -31.62 -4.64 -16.24
C ALA A 44 -31.82 -3.36 -15.40
N SER A 45 -31.51 -2.11 -15.80
CA SER A 45 -31.44 -1.33 -17.06
C SER A 45 -32.52 -0.24 -17.09
N ALA A 46 -32.16 0.90 -17.70
CA ALA A 46 -33.05 1.91 -18.31
C ALA A 46 -33.75 2.88 -17.30
N ALA A 47 -34.04 4.15 -17.58
CA ALA A 47 -33.85 5.00 -18.75
C ALA A 47 -33.95 6.49 -18.35
N ARG A 48 -33.37 7.31 -19.24
CA ARG A 48 -33.60 8.74 -19.47
C ARG A 48 -35.07 9.11 -19.72
N GLY A 49 -35.42 10.35 -19.38
CA GLY A 49 -36.54 11.15 -19.91
C GLY A 49 -36.58 12.50 -19.17
N GLN A 50 -35.91 13.56 -19.63
CA GLN A 50 -36.30 14.57 -20.62
C GLN A 50 -37.52 15.44 -20.27
N ALA A 51 -37.20 16.70 -19.94
CA ALA A 51 -37.82 17.98 -20.31
C ALA A 51 -39.35 18.19 -20.23
N GLY A 52 -39.72 19.29 -19.54
CA GLY A 52 -40.95 20.03 -19.74
C GLY A 52 -40.83 21.46 -19.21
N LYS A 53 -40.63 22.43 -20.11
CA LYS A 53 -40.73 23.88 -19.86
C LYS A 53 -42.20 24.30 -19.80
N SER A 54 -42.51 25.34 -19.01
CA SER A 54 -43.16 26.60 -19.45
C SER A 54 -43.97 27.23 -18.31
N GLY A 55 -43.90 28.55 -18.21
CA GLY A 55 -44.61 29.33 -17.18
C GLY A 55 -44.13 30.77 -17.13
N THR A 56 -44.73 31.59 -17.99
CA THR A 56 -44.43 32.98 -18.35
C THR A 56 -44.73 34.06 -17.31
N LYS A 57 -43.92 35.13 -17.39
CA LYS A 57 -44.20 36.59 -17.32
C LYS A 57 -44.92 37.21 -16.11
N GLY A 58 -44.26 38.22 -15.54
CA GLY A 58 -44.86 39.40 -14.93
C GLY A 58 -43.92 40.60 -15.06
N ALA A 59 -44.36 41.65 -15.76
CA ALA A 59 -43.65 42.89 -16.05
C ALA A 59 -43.99 44.00 -15.04
N GLY A 60 -43.19 45.08 -15.01
CA GLY A 60 -43.51 46.33 -14.30
C GLY A 60 -42.26 47.10 -13.87
N THR A 61 -41.62 47.84 -14.76
CA THR A 61 -41.76 49.30 -15.04
C THR A 61 -40.90 50.21 -14.16
N SER A 62 -40.23 51.10 -14.90
CA SER A 62 -39.30 52.16 -14.56
C SER A 62 -39.83 53.29 -13.67
N GLY A 63 -38.91 53.95 -12.96
CA GLY A 63 -39.11 55.32 -12.46
C GLY A 63 -37.75 55.98 -12.17
N ALA A 64 -37.38 56.96 -13.01
CA ALA A 64 -36.22 57.83 -12.81
C ALA A 64 -36.64 59.10 -12.03
N GLY A 65 -35.77 59.58 -11.15
CA GLY A 65 -35.93 60.87 -10.45
C GLY A 65 -34.62 61.32 -9.80
N LYS A 66 -34.18 62.54 -10.13
CA LYS A 66 -32.85 63.12 -9.88
C LYS A 66 -32.66 63.73 -8.47
N SER A 67 -31.39 63.70 -8.05
CA SER A 67 -30.58 64.71 -7.34
C SER A 67 -31.06 65.32 -6.01
N GLY A 68 -30.24 65.11 -4.98
CA GLY A 68 -30.11 65.99 -3.81
C GLY A 68 -28.68 65.89 -3.27
N ALA A 69 -27.93 67.00 -3.34
CA ALA A 69 -26.55 67.10 -2.87
C ALA A 69 -26.50 67.15 -1.34
N GLY A 70 -25.61 66.35 -0.74
CA GLY A 70 -25.27 66.40 0.67
C GLY A 70 -23.88 65.83 0.89
N LYS A 71 -22.86 66.69 0.87
CA LYS A 71 -21.52 66.34 1.36
C LYS A 71 -21.60 66.22 2.87
N ASN A 72 -21.10 65.13 3.45
CA ASN A 72 -20.26 65.20 4.65
C ASN A 72 -19.53 63.88 4.93
N ALA A 73 -18.23 64.04 5.22
CA ALA A 73 -17.31 63.20 5.97
C ALA A 73 -17.20 61.69 5.64
N ARG A 74 -16.09 61.37 4.95
CA ARG A 74 -15.54 60.03 4.76
C ARG A 74 -15.21 59.38 6.10
N GLY A 75 -16.04 58.44 6.54
CA GLY A 75 -15.62 57.36 7.41
C GLY A 75 -14.97 56.28 6.56
N THR A 76 -13.66 56.10 6.70
CA THR A 76 -12.95 54.97 6.08
C THR A 76 -13.42 53.69 6.77
N THR A 77 -14.40 52.99 6.20
CA THR A 77 -14.68 51.61 6.59
C THR A 77 -13.48 50.77 6.16
N VAL A 78 -12.62 50.45 7.12
CA VAL A 78 -11.60 49.42 6.95
C VAL A 78 -12.38 48.10 6.90
N VAL A 79 -12.68 47.65 5.68
CA VAL A 79 -13.09 46.26 5.46
C VAL A 79 -11.85 45.44 5.76
N PHE A 80 -11.82 44.82 6.95
CA PHE A 80 -10.90 43.73 7.19
C PHE A 80 -11.32 42.64 6.21
N ASP A 81 -10.54 42.47 5.15
CA ASP A 81 -10.51 41.22 4.40
C ASP A 81 -10.15 40.16 5.45
N SER A 82 -11.18 39.48 5.96
CA SER A 82 -10.96 38.35 6.84
C SER A 82 -10.13 37.40 6.00
N PRO A 83 -8.93 36.98 6.43
CA PRO A 83 -8.12 36.09 5.63
C PRO A 83 -9.03 34.93 5.28
N VAL A 84 -9.32 34.76 3.98
CA VAL A 84 -9.98 33.57 3.49
C VAL A 84 -9.08 32.47 4.00
N ALA A 85 -9.54 31.74 5.03
CA ALA A 85 -8.76 30.67 5.62
C ALA A 85 -8.35 29.80 4.45
N GLU A 86 -7.05 29.80 4.16
CA GLU A 86 -6.49 29.02 3.09
C GLU A 86 -6.99 27.60 3.36
N LYS A 87 -7.77 27.05 2.43
CA LYS A 87 -8.26 25.67 2.59
C LYS A 87 -7.01 24.86 2.92
N PRO A 88 -6.96 24.17 4.07
CA PRO A 88 -5.86 23.28 4.34
C PRO A 88 -5.65 22.45 3.08
N GLY A 89 -4.42 22.43 2.56
CA GLY A 89 -4.09 21.59 1.42
C GLY A 89 -4.58 20.16 1.67
N PRO A 90 -4.84 19.37 0.62
CA PRO A 90 -5.37 18.03 0.80
C PRO A 90 -4.49 17.23 1.76
N PHE A 91 -5.12 16.47 2.65
CA PHE A 91 -4.42 15.56 3.55
C PHE A 91 -4.02 14.33 2.73
N ARG A 92 -2.71 14.14 2.53
CA ARG A 92 -2.14 13.18 1.58
C ARG A 92 -1.71 11.91 2.29
N LEU A 93 -2.28 10.80 1.87
CA LEU A 93 -1.91 9.46 2.30
C LEU A 93 -1.15 8.75 1.16
N GLY A 94 0.15 8.54 1.37
CA GLY A 94 0.97 7.66 0.55
C GLY A 94 0.51 6.21 0.69
N VAL A 95 0.40 5.48 -0.42
CA VAL A 95 -0.07 4.08 -0.42
C VAL A 95 0.82 3.24 -1.33
N VAL A 96 1.51 2.25 -0.74
CA VAL A 96 2.27 1.25 -1.50
C VAL A 96 1.37 0.28 -2.25
N ALA A 97 1.89 -0.30 -3.32
CA ALA A 97 1.19 -1.32 -4.10
C ALA A 97 0.67 -2.48 -3.22
N GLY A 98 -0.58 -2.89 -3.49
CA GLY A 98 -1.27 -3.95 -2.75
C GLY A 98 -1.89 -3.54 -1.41
N ALA A 99 -1.54 -2.39 -0.83
CA ALA A 99 -2.15 -1.94 0.42
C ALA A 99 -3.65 -1.64 0.24
N THR A 100 -4.46 -1.96 1.26
CA THR A 100 -5.94 -1.85 1.19
C THR A 100 -6.52 -0.92 2.27
N PRO A 101 -6.28 0.41 2.20
CA PRO A 101 -6.73 1.38 3.21
C PRO A 101 -8.24 1.65 3.25
N GLY A 102 -9.05 0.97 2.43
CA GLY A 102 -10.45 1.31 2.18
C GLY A 102 -11.30 1.47 3.45
N LYS A 103 -11.06 0.63 4.48
CA LYS A 103 -11.75 0.75 5.77
C LYS A 103 -11.44 2.07 6.48
N TRP A 104 -10.18 2.47 6.54
CA TRP A 104 -9.78 3.71 7.22
C TRP A 104 -10.22 4.94 6.44
N ILE A 105 -10.14 4.89 5.11
CA ILE A 105 -10.63 5.96 4.22
C ILE A 105 -12.14 6.17 4.41
N ALA A 106 -12.92 5.09 4.48
CA ALA A 106 -14.37 5.19 4.68
C ALA A 106 -14.70 5.89 6.01
N VAL A 107 -14.03 5.50 7.09
CA VAL A 107 -14.21 6.13 8.41
C VAL A 107 -13.71 7.58 8.42
N TRP A 108 -12.62 7.89 7.73
CA TRP A 108 -12.13 9.27 7.59
C TRP A 108 -13.16 10.16 6.91
N ARG A 109 -13.67 9.75 5.75
CA ARG A 109 -14.66 10.52 4.97
C ARG A 109 -15.97 10.73 5.73
N GLU A 110 -16.34 9.78 6.59
CA GLU A 110 -17.51 9.92 7.47
C GLU A 110 -17.28 10.96 8.58
N ARG A 111 -16.10 10.94 9.22
CA ARG A 111 -15.81 11.78 10.40
C ARG A 111 -15.29 13.18 10.05
N TYR A 112 -14.64 13.32 8.90
CA TYR A 112 -13.97 14.54 8.46
C TYR A 112 -14.36 14.87 7.00
N PRO A 113 -15.66 15.09 6.71
CA PRO A 113 -16.14 15.30 5.34
C PRO A 113 -15.59 16.59 4.70
N ASP A 114 -15.19 17.56 5.51
CA ASP A 114 -14.67 18.86 5.06
C ASP A 114 -13.15 18.83 4.75
N ILE A 115 -12.46 17.73 5.10
CA ILE A 115 -11.02 17.56 4.84
C ILE A 115 -10.83 16.54 3.73
N GLU A 116 -10.38 17.01 2.57
CA GLU A 116 -10.08 16.15 1.43
C GLU A 116 -8.91 15.21 1.76
N LEU A 117 -9.13 13.91 1.58
CA LEU A 117 -8.10 12.87 1.69
C LEU A 117 -7.65 12.46 0.29
N GLU A 118 -6.44 12.86 -0.07
CA GLU A 118 -5.79 12.50 -1.33
C GLU A 118 -4.98 11.21 -1.13
N LEU A 119 -5.13 10.26 -2.07
CA LEU A 119 -4.29 9.07 -2.10
C LEU A 119 -3.17 9.26 -3.12
N VAL A 120 -1.94 9.11 -2.64
CA VAL A 120 -0.75 9.24 -3.48
C VAL A 120 -0.14 7.86 -3.63
N PRO A 121 -0.15 7.24 -4.84
CA PRO A 121 0.63 6.03 -5.09
C PRO A 121 2.10 6.30 -4.76
N THR A 122 2.71 5.42 -3.99
CA THR A 122 4.08 5.65 -3.51
C THR A 122 4.88 4.36 -3.54
N ASP A 123 6.06 4.41 -4.16
CA ASP A 123 6.98 3.29 -4.15
C ASP A 123 7.55 3.08 -2.75
N SER A 124 7.69 1.82 -2.32
CA SER A 124 8.18 1.49 -0.98
C SER A 124 9.56 2.12 -0.71
N ALA A 125 10.42 2.20 -1.73
CA ALA A 125 11.74 2.79 -1.64
C ALA A 125 11.72 4.32 -1.49
N ALA A 126 10.71 5.00 -2.05
CA ALA A 126 10.61 6.46 -2.07
C ALA A 126 9.76 7.01 -0.90
N ALA A 127 8.98 6.17 -0.23
CA ALA A 127 8.01 6.61 0.78
C ALA A 127 8.63 7.42 1.93
N ARG A 128 9.82 7.03 2.40
CA ARG A 128 10.53 7.75 3.46
C ARG A 128 10.90 9.16 3.04
N GLU A 129 11.51 9.31 1.86
CA GLU A 129 11.92 10.63 1.36
C GLU A 129 10.70 11.51 1.09
N ALA A 130 9.62 10.95 0.57
CA ALA A 130 8.37 11.67 0.35
C ALA A 130 7.74 12.18 1.66
N LEU A 131 7.80 11.40 2.74
CA LEU A 131 7.36 11.82 4.08
C LEU A 131 8.22 12.99 4.60
N LEU A 132 9.55 12.85 4.57
CA LEU A 132 10.46 13.87 5.11
C LEU A 132 10.49 15.16 4.29
N ALA A 133 10.19 15.07 2.99
CA ALA A 133 10.05 16.24 2.12
C ALA A 133 8.69 16.92 2.25
N GLY A 134 7.76 16.38 3.05
CA GLY A 134 6.38 16.87 3.15
C GLY A 134 5.57 16.69 1.86
N GLY A 135 5.98 15.77 0.98
CA GLY A 135 5.25 15.39 -0.23
C GLY A 135 3.99 14.58 0.06
N ILE A 136 3.97 13.89 1.21
CA ILE A 136 2.83 13.16 1.78
C ILE A 136 2.83 13.35 3.30
N ASP A 137 1.66 13.30 3.94
CA ASP A 137 1.52 13.57 5.38
C ASP A 137 1.61 12.29 6.22
N LEU A 138 1.12 11.17 5.66
CA LEU A 138 1.23 9.80 6.17
C LEU A 138 1.51 8.85 5.02
N ALA A 139 2.06 7.68 5.32
CA ALA A 139 2.25 6.62 4.35
C ALA A 139 1.89 5.26 4.94
N ILE A 140 1.19 4.44 4.16
CA ILE A 140 1.15 3.00 4.38
C ILE A 140 2.33 2.40 3.63
N VAL A 141 3.26 1.82 4.38
CA VAL A 141 4.57 1.35 3.92
C VAL A 141 4.77 -0.12 4.25
N ARG A 142 5.82 -0.72 3.67
CA ARG A 142 6.23 -2.08 3.96
C ARG A 142 7.64 -2.09 4.56
N GLU A 143 7.82 -2.86 5.62
CA GLU A 143 9.12 -3.09 6.24
C GLU A 143 9.99 -4.00 5.36
N PRO A 144 11.34 -3.93 5.46
CA PRO A 144 12.10 -3.04 6.34
C PRO A 144 12.44 -1.68 5.69
N PHE A 145 12.50 -0.62 6.49
CA PHE A 145 13.08 0.67 6.11
C PHE A 145 13.64 1.39 7.36
N SER A 146 14.42 2.47 7.19
CA SER A 146 14.87 3.26 8.35
C SER A 146 13.71 4.06 8.94
N HIS A 147 13.51 3.92 10.25
CA HIS A 147 12.51 4.66 11.02
C HIS A 147 13.05 6.00 11.55
N ASP A 148 14.28 6.37 11.20
CA ASP A 148 14.88 7.63 11.64
C ASP A 148 14.01 8.81 11.19
N ASP A 149 13.72 9.69 12.15
CA ASP A 149 12.82 10.85 12.03
C ASP A 149 11.35 10.51 11.77
N LEU A 150 10.98 9.23 11.80
CA LEU A 150 9.62 8.77 11.59
C LEU A 150 9.04 8.14 12.87
N HIS A 151 7.73 8.26 12.98
CA HIS A 151 6.91 7.38 13.79
C HIS A 151 6.35 6.26 12.91
N VAL A 152 6.24 5.06 13.49
CA VAL A 152 5.76 3.87 12.78
C VAL A 152 4.82 3.06 13.67
N ILE A 153 3.70 2.60 13.11
CA ILE A 153 2.77 1.67 13.75
C ILE A 153 2.57 0.47 12.83
N ALA A 154 2.87 -0.74 13.32
CA ALA A 154 2.57 -1.99 12.62
C ALA A 154 1.05 -2.14 12.42
N LEU A 155 0.64 -2.50 11.21
CA LEU A 155 -0.76 -2.66 10.82
C LEU A 155 -1.15 -4.14 10.71
N TYR A 156 -0.50 -4.87 9.80
CA TYR A 156 -0.75 -6.29 9.57
C TYR A 156 0.43 -6.95 8.84
N GLU A 157 0.56 -8.26 9.01
CA GLU A 157 1.49 -9.08 8.26
C GLU A 157 0.85 -9.60 6.96
N GLU A 158 1.67 -9.79 5.94
CA GLU A 158 1.27 -10.32 4.64
C GLU A 158 1.96 -11.66 4.38
N VAL A 159 1.17 -12.63 3.90
CA VAL A 159 1.70 -13.92 3.45
C VAL A 159 2.53 -13.70 2.19
N VAL A 160 3.74 -14.25 2.19
CA VAL A 160 4.62 -14.27 1.02
C VAL A 160 4.37 -15.54 0.20
N GLY A 161 4.42 -15.42 -1.11
CA GLY A 161 4.31 -16.56 -2.01
C GLY A 161 4.88 -16.29 -3.39
N ALA A 162 4.93 -17.32 -4.23
CA ALA A 162 5.34 -17.19 -5.61
C ALA A 162 4.15 -16.97 -6.52
N VAL A 163 4.30 -16.06 -7.48
CA VAL A 163 3.48 -16.01 -8.68
C VAL A 163 4.15 -16.89 -9.72
N VAL A 164 3.39 -17.83 -10.27
CA VAL A 164 3.83 -18.82 -11.26
C VAL A 164 2.88 -18.83 -12.44
N SER A 165 3.36 -19.18 -13.65
CA SER A 165 2.49 -19.42 -14.79
C SER A 165 1.52 -20.57 -14.50
N VAL A 166 0.30 -20.51 -15.04
CA VAL A 166 -0.67 -21.63 -14.98
C VAL A 166 -0.17 -22.89 -15.71
N ASP A 167 0.82 -22.77 -16.59
CA ASP A 167 1.43 -23.89 -17.30
C ASP A 167 2.69 -24.42 -16.59
N SER A 168 3.08 -23.85 -15.45
CA SER A 168 4.24 -24.30 -14.66
C SER A 168 3.94 -25.59 -13.90
N ALA A 169 4.94 -26.46 -13.73
CA ALA A 169 4.82 -27.64 -12.86
C ALA A 169 4.54 -27.26 -11.39
N LEU A 170 5.00 -26.08 -10.95
CA LEU A 170 4.77 -25.55 -9.60
C LEU A 170 3.29 -25.18 -9.36
N GLU A 171 2.50 -25.00 -10.43
CA GLU A 171 1.06 -24.74 -10.33
C GLU A 171 0.35 -25.88 -9.57
N ALA A 172 0.78 -27.13 -9.78
CA ALA A 172 0.13 -28.31 -9.21
C ALA A 172 0.23 -28.41 -7.68
N ALA A 173 1.20 -27.73 -7.07
CA ALA A 173 1.36 -27.68 -5.62
C ALA A 173 0.42 -26.63 -5.02
N ALA A 174 -0.25 -26.94 -3.91
CA ALA A 174 -1.11 -25.97 -3.21
C ALA A 174 -0.29 -24.90 -2.47
N GLU A 175 0.88 -25.29 -1.96
CA GLU A 175 1.86 -24.47 -1.25
C GLU A 175 3.25 -24.92 -1.70
N LEU A 176 4.22 -24.00 -1.63
CA LEU A 176 5.61 -24.22 -2.02
C LEU A 176 6.54 -24.06 -0.83
N THR A 177 7.76 -24.55 -0.96
CA THR A 177 8.89 -24.29 -0.07
C THR A 177 10.01 -23.65 -0.86
N LEU A 178 11.00 -23.05 -0.19
CA LEU A 178 12.15 -22.49 -0.89
C LEU A 178 12.95 -23.53 -1.72
N ALA A 179 12.87 -24.81 -1.34
CA ALA A 179 13.54 -25.88 -2.06
C ALA A 179 12.89 -26.19 -3.42
N ASP A 180 11.60 -25.87 -3.59
CA ASP A 180 10.88 -26.13 -4.84
C ASP A 180 11.32 -25.19 -5.98
N PHE A 181 12.07 -24.11 -5.67
CA PHE A 181 12.66 -23.23 -6.66
C PHE A 181 14.03 -23.70 -7.18
N ALA A 182 14.52 -24.87 -6.74
CA ALA A 182 15.75 -25.43 -7.28
C ALA A 182 15.59 -25.78 -8.77
N GLY A 183 16.39 -25.17 -9.63
CA GLY A 183 16.30 -25.31 -11.09
C GLY A 183 15.33 -24.33 -11.76
N GLU A 184 14.58 -23.55 -11.00
CA GLU A 184 13.65 -22.53 -11.52
C GLU A 184 14.33 -21.18 -11.67
N VAL A 185 13.89 -20.39 -12.65
CA VAL A 185 14.35 -19.00 -12.80
C VAL A 185 13.54 -18.12 -11.85
N VAL A 186 14.20 -17.56 -10.83
CA VAL A 186 13.58 -16.63 -9.89
C VAL A 186 13.86 -15.21 -10.35
N ILE A 187 12.81 -14.52 -10.76
CA ILE A 187 12.84 -13.15 -11.25
C ILE A 187 12.80 -12.20 -10.06
N VAL A 188 13.77 -11.29 -9.96
CA VAL A 188 13.82 -10.26 -8.94
C VAL A 188 13.67 -8.89 -9.61
N PRO A 189 12.52 -8.20 -9.48
CA PRO A 189 12.34 -6.87 -10.03
C PRO A 189 13.09 -5.80 -9.22
N ARG A 190 13.28 -4.60 -9.79
CA ARG A 190 13.97 -3.49 -9.11
C ARG A 190 13.21 -2.95 -7.89
N ASP A 191 11.90 -3.08 -7.89
CA ASP A 191 11.00 -2.67 -6.80
C ASP A 191 10.70 -3.82 -5.81
N ASP A 192 11.50 -4.90 -5.79
CA ASP A 192 11.29 -6.02 -4.88
C ASP A 192 11.21 -5.56 -3.41
N VAL A 193 10.19 -6.07 -2.73
CA VAL A 193 9.89 -5.74 -1.34
C VAL A 193 10.09 -6.93 -0.40
N THR A 194 10.44 -8.09 -0.94
CA THR A 194 10.56 -9.34 -0.17
C THR A 194 11.99 -9.59 0.29
N ASN A 195 13.00 -9.06 -0.42
CA ASN A 195 14.41 -9.16 -0.09
C ASN A 195 14.92 -10.61 0.11
N PHE A 196 14.32 -11.60 -0.58
CA PHE A 196 14.79 -13.00 -0.51
C PHE A 196 16.21 -13.18 -1.07
N GLY A 197 16.69 -12.22 -1.87
CA GLY A 197 18.01 -12.30 -2.49
C GLY A 197 18.13 -13.54 -3.39
N SER A 198 19.27 -14.23 -3.31
CA SER A 198 19.47 -15.48 -4.07
C SER A 198 18.91 -16.68 -3.31
N ILE A 199 18.11 -17.49 -4.01
CA ILE A 199 17.55 -18.73 -3.47
C ILE A 199 18.48 -19.89 -3.85
N ALA A 200 18.82 -20.73 -2.86
CA ALA A 200 19.73 -21.85 -3.07
C ALA A 200 19.21 -22.80 -4.17
N GLY A 201 20.01 -22.99 -5.22
CA GLY A 201 19.68 -23.86 -6.35
C GLY A 201 18.79 -23.24 -7.42
N ALA A 202 18.29 -22.01 -7.23
CA ALA A 202 17.60 -21.28 -8.28
C ALA A 202 18.56 -20.92 -9.42
N VAL A 203 18.01 -20.79 -10.62
CA VAL A 203 18.73 -20.40 -11.83
C VAL A 203 18.71 -18.88 -11.97
N GLU A 204 19.88 -18.30 -12.20
CA GLU A 204 20.01 -16.87 -12.45
C GLU A 204 19.30 -16.46 -13.76
N PRO A 205 18.45 -15.42 -13.74
CA PRO A 205 17.84 -14.88 -14.96
C PRO A 205 18.89 -14.46 -16.00
N LYS A 206 18.70 -14.88 -17.25
CA LYS A 206 19.55 -14.48 -18.40
C LYS A 206 18.97 -13.29 -19.17
N PHE A 207 18.37 -12.35 -18.46
CA PHE A 207 17.78 -11.13 -19.00
C PHE A 207 17.87 -10.02 -17.95
N ALA A 208 17.67 -8.76 -18.38
CA ALA A 208 17.70 -7.62 -17.47
C ALA A 208 16.58 -7.72 -16.43
N ALA A 209 16.88 -7.41 -15.17
CA ALA A 209 15.87 -7.34 -14.12
C ALA A 209 14.73 -6.40 -14.54
N PRO A 210 13.46 -6.83 -14.47
CA PRO A 210 12.32 -5.97 -14.75
C PRO A 210 12.30 -4.75 -13.82
N GLU A 211 11.87 -3.60 -14.34
CA GLU A 211 11.81 -2.37 -13.54
C GLU A 211 10.73 -2.45 -12.46
N THR A 212 9.60 -3.09 -12.75
CA THR A 212 8.49 -3.23 -11.81
C THR A 212 8.12 -4.68 -11.55
N THR A 213 7.47 -4.91 -10.41
CA THR A 213 6.89 -6.22 -10.07
C THR A 213 5.78 -6.60 -11.06
N GLU A 214 5.07 -5.62 -11.63
CA GLU A 214 4.11 -5.87 -12.70
C GLU A 214 4.79 -6.48 -13.93
N ASP A 215 5.89 -5.89 -14.40
CA ASP A 215 6.66 -6.39 -15.54
C ASP A 215 7.24 -7.79 -15.27
N ALA A 216 7.68 -8.05 -14.03
CA ALA A 216 8.09 -9.38 -13.61
C ALA A 216 6.93 -10.39 -13.70
N ILE A 217 5.73 -10.05 -13.23
CA ILE A 217 4.54 -10.90 -13.35
C ILE A 217 4.14 -11.10 -14.82
N GLN A 218 4.30 -10.09 -15.67
CA GLN A 218 4.10 -10.24 -17.12
C GLN A 218 5.10 -11.23 -17.73
N THR A 219 6.34 -11.20 -17.28
CA THR A 219 7.39 -12.15 -17.70
C THR A 219 7.08 -13.56 -17.22
N VAL A 220 6.66 -13.72 -15.95
CA VAL A 220 6.22 -15.02 -15.40
C VAL A 220 5.10 -15.63 -16.23
N ALA A 221 4.13 -14.83 -16.69
CA ALA A 221 3.03 -15.30 -17.52
C ALA A 221 3.47 -15.95 -18.84
N THR A 222 4.68 -15.65 -19.33
CA THR A 222 5.26 -16.30 -20.52
C THR A 222 5.90 -17.66 -20.24
N GLY A 223 5.92 -18.10 -18.97
CA GLY A 223 6.53 -19.36 -18.54
C GLY A 223 8.04 -19.29 -18.34
N VAL A 224 8.65 -18.09 -18.37
CA VAL A 224 10.11 -17.89 -18.26
C VAL A 224 10.65 -18.15 -16.86
N GLY A 225 9.83 -18.02 -15.82
CA GLY A 225 10.25 -18.20 -14.43
C GLY A 225 9.14 -17.88 -13.44
N VAL A 226 9.53 -17.55 -12.22
CA VAL A 226 8.64 -17.20 -11.09
C VAL A 226 9.05 -15.89 -10.45
N VAL A 227 8.14 -15.23 -9.74
CA VAL A 227 8.47 -14.06 -8.90
C VAL A 227 7.89 -14.25 -7.51
N ILE A 228 8.64 -13.91 -6.46
CA ILE A 228 8.18 -14.00 -5.07
C ILE A 228 7.70 -12.63 -4.63
N VAL A 229 6.48 -12.56 -4.12
CA VAL A 229 5.82 -11.31 -3.74
C VAL A 229 4.89 -11.52 -2.54
N PRO A 230 4.55 -10.45 -1.80
CA PRO A 230 3.43 -10.47 -0.86
C PRO A 230 2.11 -10.77 -1.59
N MET A 231 1.21 -11.51 -0.95
CA MET A 231 -0.10 -11.88 -1.50
C MET A 231 -0.93 -10.65 -1.95
N SER A 232 -0.77 -9.52 -1.28
CA SER A 232 -1.45 -8.27 -1.63
C SER A 232 -1.01 -7.72 -3.00
N ILE A 233 0.29 -7.77 -3.31
CA ILE A 233 0.85 -7.38 -4.61
C ILE A 233 0.41 -8.37 -5.69
N ALA A 234 0.45 -9.68 -5.41
CA ALA A 234 -0.07 -10.70 -6.33
C ALA A 234 -1.56 -10.46 -6.68
N ARG A 235 -2.36 -10.00 -5.71
CA ARG A 235 -3.77 -9.64 -5.94
C ARG A 235 -3.92 -8.36 -6.75
N ALA A 236 -3.06 -7.36 -6.53
CA ALA A 236 -3.07 -6.09 -7.27
C ALA A 236 -2.79 -6.30 -8.76
N HIS A 237 -1.86 -7.19 -9.10
CA HIS A 237 -1.49 -7.51 -10.49
C HIS A 237 -2.09 -8.85 -10.97
N ARG A 238 -3.26 -9.21 -10.45
CA ARG A 238 -3.90 -10.48 -10.79
C ARG A 238 -4.21 -10.57 -12.29
N ARG A 239 -3.80 -11.67 -12.90
CA ARG A 239 -4.13 -12.06 -14.29
C ARG A 239 -4.53 -13.54 -14.36
N LYS A 240 -5.05 -13.98 -15.51
CA LYS A 240 -5.68 -15.32 -15.66
C LYS A 240 -4.69 -16.46 -15.94
N ASP A 241 -3.53 -16.10 -16.47
CA ASP A 241 -2.43 -16.93 -16.94
C ASP A 241 -1.30 -17.05 -15.91
N VAL A 242 -1.51 -16.51 -14.70
CA VAL A 242 -0.66 -16.76 -13.54
C VAL A 242 -1.51 -17.13 -12.33
N THR A 243 -0.91 -17.85 -11.39
CA THR A 243 -1.51 -18.14 -10.09
C THR A 243 -0.53 -17.83 -8.97
N PHE A 244 -1.05 -17.65 -7.76
CA PHE A 244 -0.26 -17.44 -6.55
C PHE A 244 -0.22 -18.73 -5.72
N ARG A 245 0.97 -19.08 -5.24
CA ARG A 245 1.21 -20.19 -4.31
C ARG A 245 1.95 -19.69 -3.06
N PRO A 246 1.34 -19.80 -1.86
CA PRO A 246 2.02 -19.45 -0.61
C PRO A 246 3.32 -20.23 -0.45
N ILE A 247 4.34 -19.60 0.13
CA ILE A 247 5.58 -20.27 0.48
C ILE A 247 5.57 -20.58 1.98
N VAL A 248 5.62 -21.85 2.33
CA VAL A 248 5.69 -22.33 3.71
C VAL A 248 7.06 -22.02 4.29
N GLY A 249 7.06 -21.42 5.48
CA GLY A 249 8.28 -21.05 6.20
C GLY A 249 8.99 -19.81 5.64
N ALA A 250 8.38 -19.10 4.68
CA ALA A 250 8.79 -17.76 4.32
C ALA A 250 8.49 -16.79 5.48
N GLU A 251 9.45 -15.90 5.79
CA GLU A 251 9.20 -14.79 6.70
C GLU A 251 8.11 -13.88 6.10
N PRO A 252 7.10 -13.46 6.88
CA PRO A 252 6.06 -12.58 6.40
C PRO A 252 6.61 -11.17 6.16
N THR A 253 5.94 -10.39 5.29
CA THR A 253 6.22 -8.95 5.18
C THR A 253 5.27 -8.15 6.05
N GLN A 254 5.77 -7.14 6.75
CA GLN A 254 4.98 -6.29 7.65
C GLN A 254 4.56 -5.01 6.93
N VAL A 255 3.26 -4.71 6.92
CA VAL A 255 2.72 -3.41 6.50
C VAL A 255 2.56 -2.50 7.71
N ALA A 256 2.98 -1.26 7.61
CA ALA A 256 2.95 -0.29 8.69
C ALA A 256 2.39 1.07 8.23
N LEU A 257 1.94 1.88 9.17
CA LEU A 257 1.66 3.29 8.97
C LEU A 257 2.85 4.10 9.47
N ALA A 258 3.37 4.99 8.64
CA ALA A 258 4.48 5.86 8.98
C ALA A 258 4.12 7.35 8.77
N TRP A 259 4.71 8.22 9.59
CA TRP A 259 4.63 9.68 9.43
C TRP A 259 5.85 10.33 10.07
N GLU A 260 6.14 11.57 9.68
CA GLU A 260 7.25 12.34 10.24
C GLU A 260 7.02 12.62 11.74
N ARG A 261 8.06 12.43 12.56
CA ARG A 261 8.01 12.63 14.01
C ARG A 261 7.70 14.08 14.39
N ALA A 262 8.12 15.03 13.57
CA ALA A 262 7.84 16.45 13.76
C ALA A 262 6.40 16.83 13.36
N ASN A 263 5.71 16.00 12.58
CA ASN A 263 4.35 16.26 12.13
C ASN A 263 3.33 15.82 13.19
N ASP A 264 2.88 16.78 13.99
CA ASP A 264 1.86 16.60 15.03
C ASP A 264 0.52 17.24 14.66
N SER A 265 0.18 17.27 13.36
CA SER A 265 -1.06 17.90 12.90
C SER A 265 -2.31 17.19 13.46
N ALA A 266 -3.40 17.95 13.56
CA ALA A 266 -4.67 17.40 14.04
C ALA A 266 -5.17 16.28 13.13
N GLU A 267 -4.93 16.39 11.82
CA GLU A 267 -5.29 15.43 10.80
C GLU A 267 -4.52 14.11 10.97
N VAL A 268 -3.21 14.19 11.19
CA VAL A 268 -2.36 13.02 11.47
C VAL A 268 -2.84 12.30 12.72
N GLN A 269 -3.06 13.04 13.81
CA GLN A 269 -3.53 12.47 15.08
C GLN A 269 -4.93 11.83 14.97
N ALA A 270 -5.82 12.45 14.19
CA ALA A 270 -7.14 11.93 13.88
C ALA A 270 -7.07 10.62 13.09
N PHE A 271 -6.24 10.57 12.03
CA PHE A 271 -6.11 9.37 11.19
C PHE A 271 -5.49 8.21 11.96
N ILE A 272 -4.46 8.47 12.77
CA ILE A 272 -3.90 7.49 13.72
C ILE A 272 -4.99 6.98 14.68
N GLY A 273 -5.89 7.87 15.13
CA GLY A 273 -7.04 7.48 15.93
C GLY A 273 -7.96 6.49 15.23
N ILE A 274 -8.26 6.72 13.95
CA ILE A 274 -9.06 5.81 13.12
C ILE A 274 -8.35 4.47 12.93
N VAL A 275 -7.06 4.49 12.62
CA VAL A 275 -6.25 3.27 12.41
C VAL A 275 -6.21 2.41 13.68
N ARG A 276 -6.06 3.04 14.84
CA ARG A 276 -6.10 2.36 16.16
C ARG A 276 -7.50 1.97 16.62
N GLY A 277 -8.54 2.24 15.83
CA GLY A 277 -9.93 1.89 16.15
C GLY A 277 -10.57 2.76 17.24
N ARG A 278 -10.01 3.94 17.56
CA ARG A 278 -10.64 4.87 18.52
C ARG A 278 -11.99 5.34 17.95
N THR A 279 -13.05 5.16 18.73
CA THR A 279 -14.39 5.65 18.40
C THR A 279 -14.46 7.17 18.58
N ALA A 280 -15.27 7.85 17.78
CA ALA A 280 -15.42 9.32 17.80
C ALA A 280 -15.87 9.88 19.18
N GLN A 281 -16.37 9.03 20.07
CA GLN A 281 -16.82 9.36 21.43
C GLN A 281 -15.71 9.32 22.51
N SER A 282 -14.46 8.98 22.17
CA SER A 282 -13.36 8.99 23.13
C SER A 282 -12.69 10.37 23.21
N SER A 283 -13.44 11.40 23.61
CA SER A 283 -12.83 12.67 24.03
C SER A 283 -12.18 12.49 25.41
N ARG A 284 -10.96 13.02 25.53
CA ARG A 284 -10.14 13.13 26.75
C ARG A 284 -11.00 13.46 27.98
N GLY A 285 -11.00 12.55 28.95
CA GLY A 285 -11.16 12.92 30.36
C GLY A 285 -9.88 13.58 30.88
#